data_AF-A0AAW0E2Z9-F1
#
_entry.id   AF-A0AAW0E2Z9-F1
#
_cell.length_a   1.000
_cell.length_b   1.000
_cell.length_c   1.000
_cell.angle_alpha   90.00
_cell.angle_beta   90.00
_cell.angle_gamma   90.00
#
_symmetry.space_group_name_H-M   'P 1'
#
loop_
_entity.id
_entity.type
_entity.pdbx_description
1 polymer ?
#
loop_
_entity_poly.entity_id
_entity_poly.type
_entity_poly.pdbx_seq_one_letter_code
_entity_poly.pdbx_strand_id
1 'polypeptide(L)'
;MELKEQTVLALSRALPYAPIPQQGLFSSIRIKRADQLPKLYLRLRSSNDEHNRVTSWVHFFALECWNADPEILLDIIHLLPNLRGLILWVGPLNFKPEHLEELLDITKLSKGNRCLTCVGNLKDLSIRFKP
;
A
#
# COMPACT_ATOMS: atom_id res chain seq x y z
N MET A 1 -11.39 7.62 -7.64
CA MET A 1 -10.11 7.96 -6.97
C MET A 1 -8.99 8.37 -7.94
N GLU A 2 -9.04 8.01 -9.23
CA GLU A 2 -8.02 8.32 -10.26
C GLU A 2 -7.76 9.80 -10.57
N LEU A 3 -8.74 10.68 -10.35
CA LEU A 3 -8.64 12.08 -10.74
C LEU A 3 -7.52 12.84 -10.02
N LYS A 4 -7.21 12.50 -8.77
CA LYS A 4 -6.26 13.28 -7.95
C LYS A 4 -4.83 13.15 -8.44
N GLU A 5 -4.37 11.92 -8.71
CA GLU A 5 -3.00 11.64 -9.16
C GLU A 5 -2.78 12.14 -10.58
N GLN A 6 -3.77 11.93 -11.45
CA GLN A 6 -3.74 12.43 -12.82
C GLN A 6 -3.68 13.96 -12.85
N THR A 7 -4.42 14.64 -11.99
CA THR A 7 -4.41 16.11 -11.89
C THR A 7 -3.06 16.61 -11.37
N VAL A 8 -2.49 15.98 -10.32
CA VAL A 8 -1.18 16.37 -9.80
C VAL A 8 -0.07 16.14 -10.83
N LEU A 9 -0.13 15.04 -11.58
CA LEU A 9 0.82 14.74 -12.66
C LEU A 9 0.66 15.70 -13.85
N ALA A 10 -0.58 16.02 -14.24
CA ALA A 10 -0.84 16.98 -15.30
C ALA A 10 -0.35 18.38 -14.90
N LEU A 11 -0.60 18.80 -13.66
CA LEU A 11 -0.12 20.06 -13.10
C LEU A 11 1.41 20.09 -13.05
N SER A 12 2.08 19.01 -12.63
CA SER A 12 3.55 18.99 -12.56
C SER A 12 4.21 19.06 -13.93
N ARG A 13 3.56 18.54 -14.97
CA ARG A 13 4.01 18.65 -16.35
C ARG A 13 3.71 20.01 -16.97
N ALA A 14 2.57 20.61 -16.64
CA ALA A 14 2.14 21.90 -17.18
C ALA A 14 2.86 23.10 -16.52
N LEU A 15 3.20 22.98 -15.24
CA LEU A 15 3.84 24.03 -14.43
C LEU A 15 5.11 23.50 -13.77
N PRO A 16 6.19 23.27 -14.54
CA PRO A 16 7.40 22.60 -14.05
C PRO A 16 8.15 23.38 -12.95
N TYR A 17 7.93 24.69 -12.85
CA TYR A 17 8.57 25.56 -11.84
C TYR A 17 7.67 25.87 -10.63
N ALA A 18 6.41 25.41 -10.65
CA ALA A 18 5.52 25.60 -9.52
C ALA A 18 5.83 24.58 -8.40
N PRO A 19 5.81 24.98 -7.12
CA PRO A 19 6.01 24.07 -5.99
C PRO A 19 4.77 23.18 -5.81
N ILE A 20 4.63 22.17 -6.65
CA ILE A 20 3.51 21.23 -6.60
C ILE A 20 3.83 20.14 -5.58
N PRO A 21 2.97 19.91 -4.58
CA PRO A 21 3.22 18.91 -3.55
C PRO A 21 3.17 17.50 -4.14
N GLN A 22 4.36 16.92 -4.39
CA GLN A 22 4.54 15.57 -4.93
C GLN A 22 3.99 14.48 -4.00
N GLN A 23 3.70 14.82 -2.74
CA GLN A 23 3.04 13.96 -1.75
C GLN A 23 1.73 13.37 -2.29
N GLY A 24 1.00 14.13 -3.11
CA GLY A 24 -0.25 13.68 -3.72
C GLY A 24 -0.07 12.53 -4.72
N LEU A 25 1.12 12.35 -5.29
CA LEU A 25 1.43 11.25 -6.23
C LEU A 25 1.60 9.91 -5.55
N PHE A 26 1.98 9.90 -4.26
CA PHE A 26 2.18 8.67 -3.47
C PHE A 26 0.96 8.34 -2.61
N SER A 27 -0.13 9.09 -2.76
CA SER A 27 -1.32 8.94 -1.94
C SER A 27 -2.10 7.65 -2.21
N SER A 28 -2.07 7.15 -3.46
CA SER A 28 -2.59 5.83 -3.83
C SER A 28 -1.51 5.01 -4.54
N ILE A 29 -1.31 3.78 -4.08
CA ILE A 29 -0.43 2.81 -4.73
C ILE A 29 -1.30 1.71 -5.32
N ARG A 30 -1.16 1.48 -6.62
CA ARG A 30 -1.84 0.39 -7.33
C ARG A 30 -0.84 -0.56 -7.94
N ILE A 31 -0.92 -1.82 -7.56
CA ILE A 31 -0.07 -2.90 -8.08
C ILE A 31 -0.91 -3.80 -8.96
N LYS A 32 -0.60 -3.82 -10.26
CA LYS A 32 -1.30 -4.65 -11.25
C LYS A 32 -0.52 -5.92 -11.61
N ARG A 33 0.78 -5.95 -11.32
CA ARG A 33 1.68 -7.07 -11.65
C ARG A 33 2.38 -7.58 -10.40
N ALA A 34 2.46 -8.89 -10.23
CA ALA A 34 3.11 -9.51 -9.07
C ALA A 34 4.58 -9.06 -8.92
N ASP A 35 5.31 -8.91 -10.03
CA ASP A 35 6.74 -8.51 -10.03
C ASP A 35 6.99 -7.09 -9.46
N GLN A 36 5.95 -6.26 -9.37
CA GLN A 36 6.06 -4.92 -8.81
C GLN A 36 6.05 -4.94 -7.27
N LEU A 37 5.49 -5.98 -6.66
CA LEU A 37 5.38 -6.13 -5.21
C LEU A 37 6.75 -6.18 -4.52
N PRO A 38 7.70 -7.08 -4.88
CA PRO A 38 9.02 -7.09 -4.26
C PRO A 38 9.83 -5.83 -4.58
N LYS A 39 9.64 -5.24 -5.76
CA LYS A 39 10.29 -3.96 -6.13
C LYS A 39 9.80 -2.80 -5.28
N LEU A 40 8.50 -2.78 -4.96
CA LEU A 40 7.90 -1.79 -4.08
C LEU A 40 8.40 -1.99 -2.66
N TYR A 41 8.41 -3.23 -2.16
CA TYR A 41 8.95 -3.57 -0.85
C TYR A 41 10.40 -3.12 -0.68
N LEU A 42 11.28 -3.44 -1.64
CA LEU A 42 12.67 -3.00 -1.62
C LEU A 42 12.81 -1.48 -1.60
N ARG A 43 11.97 -0.76 -2.36
CA ARG A 43 11.96 0.72 -2.33
C ARG A 43 11.51 1.26 -0.99
N LEU A 44 10.46 0.70 -0.38
CA LEU A 44 9.96 1.15 0.92
C LEU A 44 10.91 0.80 2.06
N ARG A 45 11.64 -0.32 1.96
CA ARG A 45 12.58 -0.80 2.98
C ARG A 45 13.96 -0.15 2.92
N SER A 46 14.34 0.47 1.79
CA SER A 46 15.64 1.13 1.65
C SER A 46 15.68 2.40 2.53
N SER A 47 16.09 2.23 3.79
CA SER A 47 16.18 3.24 4.84
C SER A 47 17.02 4.46 4.47
N ASN A 48 16.38 5.47 3.90
CA ASN A 48 16.80 6.86 4.01
C ASN A 48 15.64 7.61 4.69
N ASP A 49 15.92 8.58 5.55
CA ASP A 49 14.90 9.33 6.31
C ASP A 49 13.77 9.92 5.45
N GLU A 50 14.04 10.20 4.18
CA GLU A 50 13.06 10.65 3.18
C GLU A 50 12.00 9.57 2.85
N HIS A 51 12.32 8.27 2.96
CA HIS A 51 11.38 7.17 2.68
C HIS A 51 10.35 6.95 3.78
N ASN A 52 10.67 7.27 5.03
CA ASN A 52 9.68 7.30 6.12
C ASN A 52 8.59 8.34 5.88
N ARG A 53 8.90 9.40 5.11
CA ARG A 53 7.89 10.38 4.69
C ARG A 53 6.99 9.83 3.60
N VAL A 54 7.56 9.11 2.63
CA VAL A 54 6.80 8.49 1.53
C VAL A 54 5.80 7.46 2.04
N THR A 55 6.21 6.55 2.93
CA THR A 55 5.30 5.56 3.55
C THR A 55 4.16 6.23 4.31
N SER A 56 4.44 7.36 4.95
CA SER A 56 3.44 8.15 5.69
C SER A 56 2.42 8.85 4.78
N TRP A 57 2.73 9.06 3.50
CA TRP A 57 1.83 9.69 2.53
C TRP A 57 0.88 8.71 1.86
N VAL A 58 1.16 7.40 1.94
CA VAL A 58 0.31 6.38 1.35
C VAL A 58 -0.95 6.22 2.20
N HIS A 59 -2.10 6.50 1.59
CA HIS A 59 -3.40 6.35 2.22
C HIS A 59 -4.22 5.22 1.61
N PHE A 60 -3.96 4.85 0.36
CA PHE A 60 -4.73 3.83 -0.32
C PHE A 60 -3.80 2.85 -1.04
N PHE A 61 -3.99 1.56 -0.78
CA PHE A 61 -3.26 0.50 -1.44
C PHE A 61 -4.22 -0.43 -2.16
N ALA A 62 -3.98 -0.66 -3.46
CA ALA A 62 -4.75 -1.60 -4.26
C ALA A 62 -3.83 -2.63 -4.90
N LEU A 63 -4.09 -3.90 -4.63
CA LEU A 63 -3.46 -5.04 -5.26
C LEU A 63 -4.46 -5.65 -6.23
N GLU A 64 -4.28 -5.36 -7.51
CA GLU A 64 -5.07 -5.86 -8.63
C GLU A 64 -4.35 -7.05 -9.31
N CYS A 65 -3.76 -7.94 -8.51
CA CYS A 65 -3.01 -9.09 -9.01
C CYS A 65 -3.37 -10.34 -8.21
N TRP A 66 -3.73 -11.41 -8.94
CA TRP A 66 -4.14 -12.68 -8.35
C TRP A 66 -2.98 -13.56 -7.86
N ASN A 67 -1.79 -13.39 -8.43
CA ASN A 67 -0.62 -14.24 -8.19
C ASN A 67 0.43 -13.56 -7.30
N ALA A 68 -0.02 -12.68 -6.40
CA ALA A 68 0.85 -11.97 -5.49
C ALA A 68 1.28 -12.87 -4.34
N ASP A 69 2.48 -12.60 -3.81
CA ASP A 69 3.00 -13.24 -2.61
C ASP A 69 2.34 -12.59 -1.37
N PRO A 70 1.61 -13.36 -0.54
CA PRO A 70 0.91 -12.83 0.62
C PRO A 70 1.86 -12.37 1.74
N GLU A 71 3.05 -12.98 1.88
CA GLU A 71 4.00 -12.59 2.93
C GLU A 71 4.58 -11.21 2.62
N ILE A 72 4.99 -10.97 1.37
CA ILE A 72 5.51 -9.67 0.92
C ILE A 72 4.42 -8.59 1.03
N LEU A 73 3.16 -8.95 0.74
CA LEU A 73 2.02 -8.05 0.90
C LEU A 73 1.86 -7.62 2.35
N LEU A 74 1.86 -8.57 3.29
CA LEU A 74 1.77 -8.28 4.72
C LEU A 74 2.90 -7.36 5.13
N ASP A 75 4.13 -7.69 4.75
CA ASP A 75 5.33 -6.89 5.01
C ASP A 75 5.18 -5.45 4.52
N ILE A 76 4.62 -5.23 3.33
CA ILE A 76 4.34 -3.87 2.80
C ILE A 76 3.30 -3.16 3.66
N ILE A 77 2.19 -3.82 4.00
CA ILE A 77 1.12 -3.21 4.81
C ILE A 77 1.65 -2.79 6.18
N HIS A 78 2.54 -3.58 6.77
CA HIS A 78 3.21 -3.23 8.03
C HIS A 78 4.11 -1.99 7.92
N LEU A 79 4.64 -1.70 6.72
CA LEU A 79 5.44 -0.49 6.47
C LEU A 79 4.58 0.77 6.22
N LEU A 80 3.25 0.64 6.10
CA LEU A 80 2.34 1.74 5.76
C LEU A 80 1.52 2.17 6.98
N PRO A 81 1.93 3.23 7.72
CA PRO A 81 1.29 3.60 8.99
C PRO A 81 -0.08 4.30 8.82
N ASN A 82 -0.35 4.94 7.68
CA ASN A 82 -1.53 5.80 7.47
C ASN A 82 -2.54 5.25 6.45
N LEU A 83 -2.64 3.92 6.36
CA LEU A 83 -3.53 3.26 5.42
C LEU A 83 -5.00 3.47 5.79
N ARG A 84 -5.77 4.02 4.86
CA ARG A 84 -7.22 4.28 4.98
C ARG A 84 -8.05 3.38 4.07
N GLY A 85 -7.49 2.95 2.95
CA GLY A 85 -8.18 2.06 2.02
C GLY A 85 -7.29 0.93 1.52
N LEU A 86 -7.84 -0.27 1.51
CA LEU A 86 -7.16 -1.48 1.08
C LEU A 86 -8.04 -2.26 0.10
N ILE A 87 -7.55 -2.47 -1.11
CA ILE A 87 -8.19 -3.30 -2.12
C ILE A 87 -7.28 -4.49 -2.40
N LEU A 88 -7.78 -5.72 -2.23
CA LEU A 88 -7.00 -6.94 -2.41
C LEU A 88 -7.72 -7.88 -3.38
N TRP A 89 -6.98 -8.37 -4.36
CA TRP A 89 -7.44 -9.42 -5.26
C TRP A 89 -6.77 -10.72 -4.83
N VAL A 90 -7.56 -11.58 -4.21
CA VAL A 90 -7.12 -12.83 -3.61
C VAL A 90 -7.29 -13.96 -4.62
N GLY A 91 -6.18 -14.52 -5.07
CA GLY A 91 -6.15 -15.69 -5.94
C GLY A 91 -6.02 -17.01 -5.15
N PRO A 92 -6.60 -18.12 -5.65
CA PRO A 92 -6.67 -19.38 -4.92
C PRO A 92 -5.33 -20.11 -4.77
N LEU A 93 -4.31 -19.76 -5.56
CA LEU A 93 -3.07 -20.54 -5.62
C LEU A 93 -2.08 -20.21 -4.49
N ASN A 94 -2.00 -18.92 -4.09
CA ASN A 94 -0.97 -18.47 -3.15
C ASN A 94 -1.54 -17.97 -1.83
N PHE A 95 -2.84 -17.65 -1.79
CA PHE A 95 -3.44 -16.99 -0.64
C PHE A 95 -4.19 -17.99 0.24
N LYS A 96 -3.53 -18.42 1.32
CA LYS A 96 -4.16 -19.25 2.36
C LYS A 96 -5.05 -18.40 3.30
N PRO A 97 -6.09 -19.00 3.91
CA PRO A 97 -6.94 -18.32 4.90
C PRO A 97 -6.15 -17.70 6.05
N GLU A 98 -5.07 -18.36 6.47
CA GLU A 98 -4.16 -17.89 7.52
C GLU A 98 -3.60 -16.48 7.25
N HIS A 99 -3.30 -16.15 5.98
CA HIS A 99 -2.79 -14.83 5.61
C HIS A 99 -3.89 -13.76 5.65
N LEU A 100 -5.16 -14.14 5.41
CA LEU A 100 -6.29 -13.23 5.56
C LEU A 100 -6.49 -12.87 7.03
N GLU A 101 -6.42 -13.90 7.88
CA GLU A 101 -6.52 -13.73 9.33
C GLU A 101 -5.40 -12.82 9.81
N GLU A 102 -4.15 -13.07 9.43
CA GLU A 102 -3.03 -12.21 9.81
C GLU A 102 -3.16 -10.76 9.32
N LEU A 103 -3.76 -10.54 8.15
CA LEU A 103 -4.02 -9.20 7.61
C LEU A 103 -5.12 -8.44 8.38
N LEU A 104 -6.15 -9.17 8.85
CA LEU A 104 -7.28 -8.61 9.58
C LEU A 104 -7.09 -8.65 11.10
N ASP A 105 -6.08 -9.35 11.57
CA ASP A 105 -5.76 -9.50 12.98
C ASP A 105 -5.17 -8.20 13.53
N ILE A 106 -6.06 -7.29 13.90
CA ILE A 106 -5.79 -6.06 14.62
C ILE A 106 -5.13 -6.29 15.99
N THR A 107 -5.09 -7.53 16.49
CA THR A 107 -4.57 -7.89 17.81
C THR A 107 -3.11 -8.30 17.79
N LYS A 108 -2.53 -8.62 16.62
CA LYS A 108 -1.08 -8.80 16.45
C LYS A 108 -0.37 -7.45 16.50
N LEU A 109 -0.28 -6.91 17.72
CA LEU A 109 0.76 -6.01 18.14
C LEU A 109 2.11 -6.67 17.81
N SER A 110 2.74 -6.23 16.72
CA SER A 110 4.11 -6.60 16.38
C SER A 110 4.98 -6.56 17.63
N LYS A 111 5.47 -7.73 18.06
CA LYS A 111 6.58 -7.88 19.00
C LYS A 111 7.80 -7.19 18.39
N GLY A 112 8.02 -5.93 18.78
CA GLY A 112 9.22 -5.16 18.45
C GLY A 112 8.90 -3.76 17.96
N ASN A 113 9.05 -2.76 18.84
CA ASN A 113 9.25 -1.30 18.67
C ASN A 113 8.66 -0.52 17.47
N ARG A 114 7.74 -1.09 16.68
CA ARG A 114 6.97 -0.41 15.65
C ARG A 114 5.50 -0.67 15.95
N CYS A 115 4.93 0.22 16.76
CA CYS A 115 3.49 0.27 17.05
C CYS A 115 2.71 0.55 15.77
N LEU A 116 1.74 -0.28 15.36
CA LEU A 116 0.44 -0.57 15.97
C LEU A 116 -0.63 0.42 15.54
N THR A 117 -1.67 -0.08 14.86
CA THR A 117 -2.84 0.64 14.27
C THR A 117 -2.85 0.86 12.74
N CYS A 118 -2.01 0.20 11.94
CA CYS A 118 -2.02 0.36 10.47
C CYS A 118 -3.39 0.03 9.83
N VAL A 119 -4.16 -0.88 10.45
CA VAL A 119 -5.53 -1.24 10.06
C VAL A 119 -6.58 -0.49 10.90
N GLY A 120 -6.20 0.17 11.99
CA GLY A 120 -7.12 0.86 12.91
C GLY A 120 -7.77 2.11 12.31
N ASN A 121 -7.20 2.68 11.24
CA ASN A 121 -7.78 3.81 10.50
C ASN A 121 -8.29 3.41 9.10
N LEU A 122 -8.42 2.09 8.86
CA LEU A 122 -8.94 1.57 7.61
C LEU A 122 -10.44 1.85 7.53
N LYS A 123 -10.84 2.70 6.59
CA LYS A 123 -12.23 3.06 6.31
C LYS A 123 -12.84 2.21 5.22
N ASP A 124 -12.01 1.79 4.26
CA ASP A 124 -12.46 1.09 3.07
C ASP A 124 -11.65 -0.21 2.88
N LEU A 125 -12.31 -1.36 2.97
CA LEU A 125 -11.72 -2.65 2.65
C LEU A 125 -12.52 -3.31 1.53
N SER A 126 -11.86 -3.66 0.43
CA SER A 126 -12.46 -4.41 -0.66
C SER A 126 -11.62 -5.63 -0.98
N ILE A 127 -12.16 -6.81 -0.70
CA ILE A 127 -11.52 -8.08 -1.03
C ILE A 127 -12.29 -8.69 -2.19
N ARG A 128 -11.58 -9.01 -3.28
CA ARG A 128 -12.14 -9.71 -4.43
C ARG A 128 -11.56 -11.10 -4.47
N PHE A 129 -12.43 -12.09 -4.53
CA PHE A 129 -12.07 -13.49 -4.69
C PHE A 129 -12.24 -13.87 -6.16
N LYS A 130 -11.27 -14.61 -6.69
CA LYS A 130 -11.46 -15.26 -7.98
C LYS A 130 -12.35 -16.50 -7.76
N PRO A 131 -13.46 -16.66 -8.49
CA PRO A 131 -14.29 -17.85 -8.42
C PRO A 131 -13.53 -19.10 -8.90
#